data_AF-A0A6V7JGH0-F1
#
_entry.id   AF-A0A6V7JGH0-F1
#
_cell.length_a   1.000
_cell.length_b   1.000
_cell.length_c   1.000
_cell.angle_alpha   90.00
_cell.angle_beta   90.00
_cell.angle_gamma   90.00
#
_symmetry.space_group_name_H-M   'P 1'
#
loop_
_entity.id
_entity.type
_entity.pdbx_description
1 polymer ?
#
loop_
_entity_poly.entity_id
_entity_poly.type
_entity_poly.pdbx_seq_one_letter_code
_entity_poly.pdbx_strand_id
1 'polypeptide(L)' 'IQDRLELKRKLNCKPFSWYLKNVYPELVIPTSEGGPGGALKQGNTCLDSMGHLLDGNVGLYPCHDTGGNQ' A
#
# COMPACT_ATOMS: atom_id res chain seq x y z
N ILE A 1 1.77 -7.68 -20.69
CA ILE A 1 2.25 -8.66 -19.68
C ILE A 1 1.98 -10.13 -20.06
N GLN A 2 1.59 -10.45 -21.30
CA GLN A 2 1.13 -11.78 -21.69
C GLN A 2 2.20 -12.87 -21.48
N ASP A 3 3.42 -12.64 -21.96
CA ASP A 3 4.54 -13.59 -21.81
C ASP A 3 4.82 -13.95 -20.34
N ARG A 4 4.65 -13.00 -19.42
CA ARG A 4 4.84 -13.23 -17.97
C ARG A 4 3.73 -14.10 -17.38
N LEU A 5 2.50 -13.94 -17.85
CA LEU A 5 1.37 -14.79 -17.44
C LEU A 5 1.54 -16.22 -17.98
N GLU A 6 2.00 -16.36 -19.21
CA GLU A 6 2.27 -17.67 -19.82
C GLU A 6 3.40 -18.40 -19.10
N LEU A 7 4.49 -17.69 -18.77
CA LEU A 7 5.58 -18.26 -17.95
C LEU A 7 5.08 -18.72 -16.59
N LYS A 8 4.27 -17.90 -15.89
CA LYS A 8 3.66 -18.25 -14.59
C LYS A 8 2.84 -19.54 -14.69
N ARG A 9 2.07 -19.71 -15.77
CA ARG A 9 1.28 -20.91 -16.04
C ARG A 9 2.18 -22.11 -16.36
N LYS A 10 3.15 -21.96 -17.26
CA LYS A 10 4.08 -23.02 -17.67
C LYS A 10 4.88 -23.58 -16.48
N LEU A 11 5.27 -22.72 -15.55
CA LEU A 11 6.01 -23.09 -14.35
C LEU A 11 5.11 -23.52 -13.17
N ASN A 12 3.79 -23.54 -13.34
CA ASN A 12 2.83 -23.88 -12.28
C ASN A 12 3.06 -23.11 -10.97
N CYS A 13 3.34 -21.81 -11.07
CA CYS A 13 3.63 -20.99 -9.89
C CYS A 13 2.43 -20.94 -8.93
N LYS A 14 2.71 -20.91 -7.63
CA LYS A 14 1.69 -20.73 -6.59
C LYS A 14 1.10 -19.31 -6.62
N PRO A 15 -0.15 -19.10 -6.17
CA PRO A 15 -0.73 -17.77 -6.05
C PRO A 15 0.00 -16.93 -4.99
N PHE A 16 -0.14 -15.60 -5.05
CA PHE A 16 0.55 -14.70 -4.10
C PHE A 16 0.12 -14.92 -2.64
N SER A 17 -1.14 -15.32 -2.41
CA SER A 17 -1.62 -15.72 -1.07
C SER A 17 -0.84 -16.89 -0.48
N TRP A 18 -0.36 -17.85 -1.30
CA TRP A 18 0.49 -18.93 -0.83
C TRP A 18 1.85 -18.40 -0.36
N TYR A 19 2.43 -17.45 -1.09
CA TYR A 19 3.69 -16.82 -0.70
C TYR A 19 3.56 -16.10 0.65
N LEU A 20 2.52 -15.27 0.82
CA LEU A 20 2.26 -14.56 2.07
C LEU A 20 2.08 -15.53 3.26
N LYS A 21 1.40 -16.66 3.05
CA LYS A 21 1.15 -17.62 4.12
C LYS A 21 2.34 -18.54 4.45
N ASN A 22 3.18 -18.87 3.47
CA ASN A 22 4.17 -19.95 3.62
C ASN A 22 5.64 -19.49 3.50
N VAL A 23 5.90 -18.32 2.92
CA VAL A 23 7.26 -17.80 2.71
C VAL A 23 7.53 -16.55 3.55
N TYR A 24 6.54 -15.66 3.68
CA TYR A 24 6.69 -14.43 4.47
C TYR A 24 5.48 -14.19 5.41
N PRO A 25 5.22 -15.12 6.35
CA PRO A 25 4.04 -15.11 7.23
C PRO A 25 4.02 -13.98 8.27
N GLU A 26 5.15 -13.38 8.59
CA GLU A 26 5.29 -12.28 9.54
C GLU A 26 4.91 -10.91 8.95
N LEU A 27 4.71 -10.83 7.63
CA LEU A 27 4.25 -9.61 6.98
C LEU A 27 2.83 -9.29 7.43
N VAL A 28 2.68 -8.16 8.13
CA VAL A 28 1.37 -7.62 8.49
C VAL A 28 0.68 -7.13 7.21
N ILE A 29 -0.36 -7.82 6.80
CA ILE A 29 -1.21 -7.40 5.69
C ILE A 29 -2.16 -6.33 6.23
N PRO A 30 -2.16 -5.10 5.68
CA PRO A 30 -3.15 -4.10 6.05
C PRO A 30 -4.55 -4.67 5.81
N THR A 31 -5.31 -4.87 6.87
CA THR A 31 -6.71 -5.32 6.79
C THR A 31 -7.60 -4.13 6.45
N SER A 32 -8.78 -4.40 5.90
CA SER A 32 -9.82 -3.39 5.69
C SER A 32 -10.36 -2.78 7.00
N GLU A 33 -9.89 -3.26 8.16
CA GLU A 33 -10.27 -2.75 9.48
C GLU A 33 -9.75 -1.33 9.73
N GLY A 34 -8.75 -0.87 8.97
CA GLY A 34 -8.25 0.51 9.00
C GLY A 34 -9.15 1.56 8.31
N GLY A 35 -10.33 1.15 7.84
CA GLY A 35 -11.24 2.02 7.07
C GLY A 35 -10.89 2.11 5.58
N PRO A 36 -11.66 2.87 4.78
CA PRO A 36 -11.37 3.07 3.37
C PRO A 36 -10.02 3.80 3.23
N GLY A 37 -9.06 3.18 2.56
CA GLY A 37 -7.80 3.84 2.20
C GLY A 37 -8.06 5.08 1.35
N GLY A 38 -7.35 6.17 1.64
CA GLY A 38 -7.51 7.45 0.95
C GLY A 38 -6.88 8.61 1.71
N ALA A 39 -7.09 9.82 1.21
CA ALA A 39 -6.57 11.05 1.79
C ALA A 39 -7.55 11.69 2.79
N LEU A 40 -7.04 12.17 3.92
CA LEU A 40 -7.80 12.96 4.88
C LEU A 40 -7.73 14.45 4.49
N LYS A 41 -8.84 15.01 4.00
CA LYS A 41 -8.87 16.35 3.37
C LYS A 41 -9.41 17.44 4.31
N GLN A 42 -8.76 18.60 4.30
CA GLN A 42 -9.24 19.88 4.81
C GLN A 42 -9.16 20.93 3.68
N GLY A 43 -10.29 21.20 3.02
CA GLY A 43 -10.31 22.05 1.82
C GLY A 43 -9.50 21.42 0.67
N ASN A 44 -8.56 22.19 0.10
CA ASN A 44 -7.64 21.69 -0.94
C ASN A 44 -6.30 21.15 -0.37
N THR A 45 -6.24 20.95 0.94
CA THR A 45 -5.07 20.40 1.65
C THR A 45 -5.42 19.09 2.32
N CYS A 46 -4.44 18.25 2.54
CA CYS A 46 -4.60 16.93 3.12
C CYS A 46 -3.52 16.63 4.18
N LEU A 47 -3.81 15.70 5.11
CA LEU A 47 -2.95 15.35 6.26
C LEU A 47 -1.72 14.53 5.86
N ASP A 48 -0.57 15.18 5.71
CA ASP A 48 0.68 14.64 5.17
C ASP A 48 1.68 14.34 6.31
N SER A 49 2.39 13.21 6.23
CA SER A 49 3.45 12.91 7.22
C SER A 49 4.73 13.72 7.00
N MET A 50 4.77 14.55 5.95
CA MET A 50 5.89 15.38 5.52
C MET A 50 7.15 14.56 5.21
N GLY A 51 7.00 13.25 4.95
CA GLY A 51 8.12 12.32 4.80
C GLY A 51 8.83 11.99 6.11
N HIS A 52 8.28 12.41 7.26
CA HIS A 52 8.84 12.05 8.55
C HIS A 52 8.57 10.58 8.90
N LEU A 53 9.47 10.02 9.69
CA LEU A 53 9.35 8.68 10.26
C LEU A 53 8.76 8.80 11.67
N LEU A 54 9.18 7.93 12.60
CA LEU A 54 8.72 7.94 13.98
C LEU A 54 9.04 9.26 14.67
N ASP A 55 8.13 9.70 15.56
CA ASP A 55 8.19 10.93 16.36
C ASP A 55 8.26 12.25 15.57
N GLY A 56 8.08 12.20 14.25
CA GLY A 56 7.93 13.38 13.42
C GLY A 56 6.53 13.98 13.47
N ASN A 57 6.45 15.30 13.39
CA ASN A 57 5.16 16.00 13.29
C ASN A 57 4.54 15.76 11.91
N VAL A 58 3.21 15.66 11.87
CA VAL A 58 2.40 15.67 10.64
C VAL A 58 1.96 17.10 10.30
N GLY A 59 1.56 17.33 9.05
CA GLY A 59 1.16 18.65 8.56
C GLY A 59 0.02 18.61 7.55
N LEU A 60 -0.37 19.78 7.05
CA LEU A 60 -1.28 19.91 5.91
C LEU A 60 -0.49 20.28 4.66
N TYR A 61 -0.69 19.55 3.58
CA TYR A 61 -0.05 19.78 2.28
C TYR A 61 -1.09 19.79 1.15
N PRO A 62 -0.90 20.50 0.02
CA PRO A 62 -1.82 20.43 -1.12
C PRO A 62 -2.10 18.97 -1.53
N CYS A 63 -3.37 18.62 -1.66
CA CYS A 63 -3.76 17.27 -2.04
C CYS A 63 -3.28 16.96 -3.46
N HIS A 64 -2.68 15.80 -3.67
CA HIS A 64 -2.19 15.36 -4.99
C HIS A 64 -2.73 14.00 -5.46
N ASP A 65 -3.50 13.31 -4.61
CA ASP A 65 -4.23 12.07 -4.95
C ASP A 65 -3.33 10.96 -5.54
N THR A 66 -2.13 10.78 -4.98
CA THR A 66 -1.16 9.74 -5.42
C THR A 66 -0.86 8.66 -4.37
N GLY A 67 -1.43 8.78 -3.17
CA GLY A 67 -1.26 7.83 -2.07
C GLY A 67 -0.04 8.15 -1.20
N GLY A 68 0.26 7.23 -0.27
CA GLY A 68 1.39 7.39 0.64
C GLY A 68 1.18 8.61 1.53
N ASN A 69 2.04 9.61 1.38
CA ASN A 69 1.91 10.82 2.18
C ASN A 69 0.94 11.85 1.60
N GLN A 70 0.33 11.60 0.41
CA GLN A 70 -1.04 12.02 0.03
C GLN A 70 -1.64 11.23 -1.14
#